data_AF-A0A7K5BJ04-F1
#
_entry.id   AF-A0A7K5BJ04-F1
#
_cell.length_a   1.000
_cell.length_b   1.000
_cell.length_c   1.000
_cell.angle_alpha   90.00
_cell.angle_beta   90.00
_cell.angle_gamma   90.00
#
_symmetry.space_group_name_H-M   'P 1'
#
loop_
_entity.id
_entity.type
_entity.pdbx_description
1 polymer ?
#
loop_
_entity_poly.entity_id
_entity_poly.type
_entity_poly.pdbx_seq_one_letter_code
_entity_poly.pdbx_strand_id
1 'polypeptide(L)'
;DHPEVLPFLSSRHSRAQPDFRGSAEFRNILGRLLRRLRSRRSKVYVYINELCTVLKARALRRRLPLLPALPSASHAQSHNPSGSSHNPSAQSHDPSGSSHNPSGSSHDPSTPSHDPSAPSHDPSTPSHDPSAPSRRPGGSRRQIRYLENLLRVYAGEIRRLQERELDFQDLDSADSPYLQENRLKRRMMRIFHRLCQLKECSSLTGRVLEQRIRFRGTRYPEVNRRVERFINRPDVFPDYSDILREIREASARHGLGLARRHMENMAQEVFREVGNRLQERRHLDLVYNFGSHLTDQYRPG
;
A
#
# COMPACT_ATOMS: atom_id res chain seq x y z
N ASP A 1 -6.49 -13.37 36.29
CA ASP A 1 -5.83 -13.63 34.99
C ASP A 1 -5.05 -12.44 34.47
N HIS A 2 -5.57 -11.20 34.52
CA HIS A 2 -4.81 -10.00 34.09
C HIS A 2 -5.04 -8.78 35.01
N PRO A 3 -4.32 -8.65 36.14
CA PRO A 3 -4.51 -7.55 37.10
C PRO A 3 -4.18 -6.16 36.52
N GLU A 4 -3.35 -6.08 35.48
CA GLU A 4 -2.92 -4.86 34.80
C GLU A 4 -4.04 -4.11 34.05
N VAL A 5 -5.15 -4.79 33.75
CA VAL A 5 -6.26 -4.23 32.98
C VAL A 5 -7.03 -3.17 33.77
N LEU A 6 -7.16 -3.34 35.09
CA LEU A 6 -7.88 -2.39 35.95
C LEU A 6 -7.11 -1.06 36.11
N PRO A 7 -5.79 -1.05 36.41
CA PRO A 7 -4.96 0.15 36.36
C PRO A 7 -5.00 0.84 34.99
N PHE A 8 -4.94 0.07 33.89
CA PHE A 8 -4.99 0.62 32.54
C PHE A 8 -6.33 1.31 32.25
N LEU A 9 -7.45 0.66 32.57
CA LEU A 9 -8.78 1.25 32.43
C LEU A 9 -8.98 2.49 33.30
N SER A 10 -8.49 2.45 34.55
CA SER A 10 -8.55 3.59 35.47
C SER A 10 -7.77 4.80 34.93
N SER A 11 -6.56 4.56 34.38
CA SER A 11 -5.74 5.57 33.71
C SER A 11 -6.42 6.15 32.46
N ARG A 12 -7.13 5.31 31.68
CA ARG A 12 -7.90 5.80 30.50
C ARG A 12 -9.11 6.62 30.91
N HIS A 13 -9.80 6.22 31.97
CA HIS A 13 -10.93 6.94 32.52
C HIS A 13 -10.52 8.29 33.11
N SER A 14 -9.39 8.37 33.83
CA SER A 14 -8.90 9.65 34.38
C SER A 14 -8.48 10.64 33.29
N ARG A 15 -8.01 10.15 32.14
CA ARG A 15 -7.63 10.96 30.97
C ARG A 15 -8.80 11.38 30.06
N ALA A 16 -9.99 10.84 30.29
CA ALA A 16 -11.20 11.25 29.57
C ALA A 16 -11.72 12.60 30.08
N GLN A 17 -12.40 13.36 29.21
CA GLN A 17 -12.96 14.66 29.56
C GLN A 17 -13.91 14.58 30.77
N PRO A 18 -13.79 15.48 31.77
CA PRO A 18 -14.66 15.48 32.96
C PRO A 18 -16.16 15.53 32.61
N ASP A 19 -16.54 16.37 31.65
CA ASP A 19 -17.93 16.54 31.20
C ASP A 19 -18.48 15.24 30.60
N PHE A 20 -17.64 14.52 29.85
CA PHE A 20 -18.00 13.23 29.29
C PHE A 20 -18.17 12.16 30.38
N ARG A 21 -17.28 12.13 31.39
CA ARG A 21 -17.35 11.16 32.50
C ARG A 21 -18.62 11.35 33.35
N GLY A 22 -19.09 12.58 33.51
CA GLY A 22 -20.34 12.91 34.21
C GLY A 22 -21.62 12.79 33.37
N SER A 23 -21.48 12.60 32.06
CA SER A 23 -22.60 12.66 31.10
C SER A 23 -23.55 11.46 31.18
N ALA A 24 -24.80 11.68 30.76
CA ALA A 24 -25.76 10.62 30.53
C ALA A 24 -25.31 9.67 29.40
N GLU A 25 -24.56 10.18 28.42
CA GLU A 25 -23.97 9.41 27.31
C GLU A 25 -23.05 8.31 27.83
N PHE A 26 -22.11 8.65 28.72
CA PHE A 26 -21.18 7.68 29.31
C PHE A 26 -21.91 6.64 30.18
N ARG A 27 -22.88 7.06 31.00
CA ARG A 27 -23.70 6.14 31.79
C ARG A 27 -24.47 5.14 30.92
N ASN A 28 -25.03 5.59 29.79
CA ASN A 28 -25.75 4.74 28.85
C ASN A 28 -24.83 3.72 28.17
N ILE A 29 -23.62 4.14 27.78
CA ILE A 29 -22.60 3.26 27.18
C ILE A 29 -22.16 2.20 28.19
N LEU A 30 -21.82 2.61 29.42
CA LEU A 30 -21.41 1.69 30.48
C LEU A 30 -22.54 0.72 30.85
N GLY A 31 -23.78 1.21 30.96
CA GLY A 31 -24.95 0.38 31.22
C GLY A 31 -25.25 -0.63 30.11
N ARG A 32 -24.96 -0.30 28.84
CA ARG A 32 -25.05 -1.23 27.71
C ARG A 32 -23.96 -2.31 27.80
N LEU A 33 -22.73 -1.93 28.08
CA LEU A 33 -21.59 -2.84 28.21
C LEU A 33 -21.76 -3.81 29.38
N LEU A 34 -22.20 -3.32 30.55
CA LEU A 34 -22.45 -4.16 31.72
C LEU A 34 -23.59 -5.17 31.49
N ARG A 35 -24.65 -4.79 30.77
CA ARG A 35 -25.72 -5.73 30.38
C ARG A 35 -25.20 -6.82 29.44
N ARG A 36 -24.38 -6.45 28.44
CA ARG A 36 -23.76 -7.41 27.51
C ARG A 36 -22.76 -8.33 28.20
N LEU A 37 -22.01 -7.81 29.18
CA LEU A 37 -21.08 -8.57 30.01
C LEU A 37 -21.81 -9.61 30.87
N ARG A 38 -22.95 -9.24 31.47
CA ARG A 38 -23.80 -10.16 32.24
C ARG A 38 -24.39 -11.27 31.39
N SER A 39 -24.76 -10.98 30.13
CA SER A 39 -25.30 -11.97 29.20
C SER A 39 -24.23 -12.89 28.59
N ARG A 40 -23.03 -12.39 28.29
CA ARG A 40 -21.95 -13.17 27.66
C ARG A 40 -20.59 -12.86 28.27
N ARG A 41 -20.23 -13.61 29.32
CA ARG A 41 -18.96 -13.45 30.06
C ARG A 41 -17.73 -13.86 29.25
N SER A 42 -17.86 -14.68 28.20
CA SER A 42 -16.72 -15.07 27.35
C SER A 42 -16.12 -13.91 26.53
N LYS A 43 -16.84 -12.77 26.42
CA LYS A 43 -16.40 -11.58 25.64
C LYS A 43 -15.95 -10.40 26.50
N VAL A 44 -15.55 -10.63 27.77
CA VAL A 44 -15.11 -9.57 28.71
C VAL A 44 -14.12 -8.60 28.07
N TYR A 45 -13.07 -9.11 27.43
CA TYR A 45 -12.01 -8.28 26.82
C TYR A 45 -12.49 -7.45 25.63
N VAL A 46 -13.51 -7.92 24.90
CA VAL A 46 -14.12 -7.16 23.81
C VAL A 46 -14.85 -5.93 24.36
N TYR A 47 -15.59 -6.10 25.46
CA TYR A 47 -16.31 -5.00 26.10
C TYR A 47 -15.36 -4.02 26.79
N ILE A 48 -14.25 -4.52 27.35
CA ILE A 48 -13.16 -3.69 27.88
C ILE A 48 -12.54 -2.85 26.77
N ASN A 49 -12.28 -3.44 25.59
CA ASN A 49 -11.73 -2.72 24.46
C ASN A 49 -12.71 -1.68 23.86
N GLU A 50 -14.01 -2.01 23.81
CA GLU A 50 -15.07 -1.07 23.42
C GLU A 50 -15.07 0.16 24.36
N LEU A 51 -14.96 -0.06 25.67
CA LEU A 51 -14.87 1.02 26.67
C LEU A 51 -13.58 1.83 26.51
N CYS A 52 -12.43 1.19 26.32
CA CYS A 52 -11.14 1.85 26.07
C CYS A 52 -11.19 2.77 24.84
N THR A 53 -11.84 2.31 23.77
CA THR A 53 -11.98 3.05 22.52
C THR A 53 -12.80 4.32 22.71
N VAL A 54 -13.93 4.21 23.41
CA VAL A 54 -14.79 5.36 23.75
C VAL A 54 -14.05 6.37 24.62
N LEU A 55 -13.33 5.91 25.65
CA LEU A 55 -12.55 6.78 26.53
C LEU A 55 -11.38 7.46 25.78
N LYS A 56 -10.74 6.76 24.84
CA LYS A 56 -9.67 7.32 23.99
C LYS A 56 -10.19 8.37 23.02
N ALA A 57 -11.37 8.16 22.45
CA ALA A 57 -12.01 9.11 21.53
C ALA A 57 -12.39 10.43 22.22
N ARG A 58 -12.71 10.37 23.52
CA ARG A 58 -13.09 11.52 24.36
C ARG A 58 -11.99 11.90 25.37
N ALA A 59 -10.74 11.57 25.07
CA ALA A 59 -9.59 11.91 25.91
C ALA A 59 -9.19 13.38 25.76
N LEU A 60 -8.76 14.01 26.87
CA LEU A 60 -8.15 15.33 26.84
C LEU A 60 -6.90 15.28 25.96
N ARG A 61 -6.94 15.92 24.78
CA ARG A 61 -5.75 16.16 23.97
C ARG A 61 -4.88 17.17 24.72
N ARG A 62 -3.92 16.68 25.53
CA ARG A 62 -2.82 17.54 26.01
C ARG A 62 -1.99 17.95 24.80
N ARG A 63 -2.20 19.17 24.29
CA ARG A 63 -1.12 19.92 23.65
C ARG A 63 -0.08 20.17 24.74
N LEU A 64 1.16 19.73 24.54
CA LEU A 64 2.28 20.20 25.36
C LEU A 64 2.42 21.71 25.12
N PRO A 65 2.39 22.57 26.15
CA PRO A 65 2.81 23.95 26.01
C PRO A 65 4.34 24.01 26.07
N LEU A 66 4.97 24.58 25.05
CA LEU A 66 6.30 25.14 25.16
C LEU A 66 6.24 26.35 26.12
N LEU A 67 7.26 26.46 26.98
CA LEU A 67 7.38 27.46 28.05
C LEU A 67 7.35 28.90 27.50
N PRO A 68 6.69 29.87 28.16
CA PRO A 68 6.84 31.29 27.85
C PRO A 68 7.88 31.94 28.76
N ALA A 69 8.74 32.77 28.16
CA ALA A 69 9.54 33.76 28.88
C ALA A 69 8.64 34.97 29.24
N LEU A 70 8.74 35.44 30.49
CA LEU A 70 8.23 36.72 31.01
C LEU A 70 9.40 37.73 31.06
N PRO A 71 9.21 39.05 31.30
CA PRO A 71 7.99 39.71 31.80
C PRO A 71 7.60 41.01 31.08
N SER A 72 6.36 41.47 31.26
CA SER A 72 6.04 42.88 31.55
C SER A 72 4.58 43.05 31.97
N ALA A 73 4.39 43.89 32.98
CA ALA A 73 3.17 44.12 33.74
C ALA A 73 2.08 44.86 32.95
N SER A 74 0.80 44.58 33.25
CA SER A 74 -0.13 45.47 33.98
C SER A 74 -1.61 45.23 33.62
N HIS A 75 -2.39 45.05 34.70
CA HIS A 75 -3.80 45.36 34.94
C HIS A 75 -4.97 45.00 33.98
N ALA A 76 -5.91 44.26 34.61
CA ALA A 76 -7.35 44.57 34.76
C ALA A 76 -8.41 43.78 33.94
N GLN A 77 -9.12 42.93 34.70
CA GLN A 77 -10.58 42.79 34.86
C GLN A 77 -11.52 42.72 33.64
N SER A 78 -12.26 41.60 33.60
CA SER A 78 -13.72 41.47 33.46
C SER A 78 -14.46 42.51 32.60
N HIS A 79 -15.13 42.06 31.53
CA HIS A 79 -16.59 42.18 31.35
C HIS A 79 -17.01 41.57 30.00
N ASN A 80 -18.01 40.69 30.03
CA ASN A 80 -18.92 40.44 28.88
C ASN A 80 -19.96 41.60 28.90
N PRO A 81 -20.51 42.11 27.77
CA PRO A 81 -21.47 41.32 26.97
C PRO A 81 -21.58 41.69 25.46
N SER A 82 -22.34 40.86 24.74
CA SER A 82 -23.29 41.14 23.63
C SER A 82 -23.16 42.40 22.76
N GLY A 83 -23.22 42.24 21.44
CA GLY A 83 -23.75 43.29 20.55
C GLY A 83 -23.22 43.33 19.12
N SER A 84 -24.00 42.74 18.21
CA SER A 84 -24.27 43.12 16.81
C SER A 84 -23.33 44.08 16.04
N SER A 85 -23.02 43.61 14.81
CA SER A 85 -22.82 44.38 13.58
C SER A 85 -21.65 45.36 13.53
N HIS A 86 -20.78 45.20 12.53
CA HIS A 86 -20.55 46.18 11.45
C HIS A 86 -19.43 45.65 10.54
N ASN A 87 -19.75 45.47 9.27
CA ASN A 87 -18.77 45.44 8.18
C ASN A 87 -18.56 46.90 7.74
N PRO A 88 -17.33 47.32 7.39
CA PRO A 88 -17.15 47.67 5.99
C PRO A 88 -15.80 47.27 5.39
N SER A 89 -15.89 47.16 4.07
CA SER A 89 -14.97 46.73 3.04
C SER A 89 -13.70 47.58 2.81
N ALA A 90 -12.85 47.04 1.92
CA ALA A 90 -11.85 47.69 1.05
C ALA A 90 -10.44 47.84 1.68
N GLN A 91 -9.30 47.62 1.00
CA GLN A 91 -9.02 47.47 -0.42
C GLN A 91 -7.56 46.97 -0.61
N SER A 92 -7.34 46.14 -1.64
CA SER A 92 -6.18 46.02 -2.55
C SER A 92 -4.73 46.06 -2.02
N HIS A 93 -3.94 45.04 -2.35
CA HIS A 93 -2.86 45.13 -3.35
C HIS A 93 -2.20 43.75 -3.61
N ASP A 94 -2.28 43.30 -4.87
CA ASP A 94 -1.27 42.48 -5.58
C ASP A 94 -0.22 43.48 -6.15
N PRO A 95 1.01 43.12 -6.63
CA PRO A 95 1.28 41.94 -7.46
C PRO A 95 2.69 41.28 -7.40
N SER A 96 2.79 40.12 -8.07
CA SER A 96 3.92 39.61 -8.89
C SER A 96 5.29 39.28 -8.25
N GLY A 97 5.76 38.05 -8.52
CA GLY A 97 7.16 37.65 -8.34
C GLY A 97 7.46 36.31 -9.00
N SER A 98 8.26 36.36 -10.06
CA SER A 98 8.56 35.31 -11.04
C SER A 98 9.26 34.04 -10.51
N SER A 99 9.14 32.98 -11.31
CA SER A 99 9.92 31.74 -11.25
C SER A 99 11.43 31.97 -11.23
N HIS A 100 12.19 31.04 -10.65
CA HIS A 100 13.39 30.47 -11.29
C HIS A 100 13.81 29.14 -10.63
N ASN A 101 13.94 28.11 -11.47
CA ASN A 101 14.84 26.96 -11.24
C ASN A 101 16.29 27.45 -11.32
N PRO A 102 17.22 26.76 -10.65
CA PRO A 102 18.31 26.19 -11.43
C PRO A 102 18.70 24.77 -11.03
N SER A 103 19.20 24.07 -12.03
CA SER A 103 19.79 22.75 -12.07
C SER A 103 21.23 22.71 -11.55
N GLY A 104 21.59 21.61 -10.87
CA GLY A 104 22.88 20.90 -11.01
C GLY A 104 24.07 21.36 -10.16
N SER A 105 24.49 20.51 -9.21
CA SER A 105 25.85 19.95 -9.21
C SER A 105 25.97 18.78 -8.24
N SER A 106 26.75 17.81 -8.69
CA SER A 106 27.14 16.54 -8.10
C SER A 106 28.08 16.70 -6.90
N HIS A 107 27.79 16.01 -5.79
CA HIS A 107 28.81 15.54 -4.86
C HIS A 107 28.42 14.19 -4.25
N ASP A 108 29.27 13.21 -4.54
CA ASP A 108 29.33 11.86 -3.97
C ASP A 108 30.10 11.89 -2.64
N PRO A 109 29.66 11.17 -1.60
CA PRO A 109 30.56 10.71 -0.55
C PRO A 109 30.68 9.19 -0.60
N SER A 110 31.84 8.74 -1.08
CA SER A 110 32.33 7.37 -0.98
C SER A 110 32.54 6.99 0.50
N THR A 111 32.01 5.87 0.97
CA THR A 111 32.46 5.15 2.18
C THR A 111 32.27 3.63 2.03
N PRO A 112 33.04 2.80 2.74
CA PRO A 112 33.68 1.61 2.18
C PRO A 112 32.85 0.33 2.26
N SER A 113 33.00 -0.50 1.23
CA SER A 113 32.44 -1.85 1.17
C SER A 113 33.32 -2.82 1.97
N HIS A 114 32.84 -3.28 3.12
CA HIS A 114 33.35 -4.48 3.78
C HIS A 114 32.58 -5.70 3.28
N ASP A 115 33.27 -6.56 2.53
CA ASP A 115 32.82 -7.87 2.08
C ASP A 115 33.32 -8.94 3.06
N PRO A 116 32.48 -9.83 3.60
CA PRO A 116 32.95 -11.06 4.18
C PRO A 116 33.01 -12.16 3.11
N SER A 117 34.24 -12.51 2.78
CA SER A 117 34.65 -13.55 1.84
C SER A 117 33.99 -14.91 2.13
N ALA A 118 33.37 -15.50 1.09
CA ALA A 118 33.02 -16.91 1.05
C ALA A 118 34.16 -17.72 0.39
N PRO A 119 34.44 -18.96 0.82
CA PRO A 119 35.63 -19.70 0.39
C PRO A 119 35.54 -20.16 -1.06
N SER A 120 36.55 -19.80 -1.85
CA SER A 120 36.80 -20.29 -3.21
C SER A 120 37.42 -21.69 -3.17
N HIS A 121 36.60 -22.72 -3.36
CA HIS A 121 37.07 -24.03 -3.79
C HIS A 121 36.90 -24.18 -5.30
N ASP A 122 38.03 -24.12 -5.99
CA ASP A 122 38.21 -24.53 -7.39
C ASP A 122 38.44 -26.04 -7.44
N PRO A 123 37.67 -26.83 -8.20
CA PRO A 123 38.09 -28.15 -8.63
C PRO A 123 38.64 -28.05 -10.05
N SER A 124 39.96 -28.17 -10.17
CA SER A 124 40.68 -28.35 -11.42
C SER A 124 40.02 -29.46 -12.26
N THR A 125 39.70 -29.14 -13.51
CA THR A 125 39.21 -30.11 -14.50
C THR A 125 40.40 -30.65 -15.30
N PRO A 126 40.54 -31.98 -15.49
CA PRO A 126 41.37 -32.50 -16.57
C PRO A 126 40.54 -32.59 -17.85
N SER A 127 41.08 -31.99 -18.90
CA SER A 127 40.63 -31.98 -20.28
C SER A 127 40.62 -33.40 -20.87
N HIS A 128 39.48 -33.85 -21.41
CA HIS A 128 39.46 -34.87 -22.47
C HIS A 128 38.24 -34.69 -23.41
N ASP A 129 38.51 -35.04 -24.68
CA ASP A 129 37.93 -34.62 -25.96
C ASP A 129 36.48 -35.11 -26.27
N PRO A 130 35.80 -34.58 -27.33
CA PRO A 130 34.37 -34.60 -27.54
C PRO A 130 33.88 -35.78 -28.39
N SER A 131 32.67 -36.29 -28.11
CA SER A 131 31.90 -37.14 -29.03
C SER A 131 30.41 -37.16 -28.65
N ALA A 132 29.62 -36.27 -29.29
CA ALA A 132 28.18 -36.31 -29.67
C ALA A 132 27.08 -36.81 -28.67
N PRO A 133 25.75 -36.59 -28.89
CA PRO A 133 25.07 -35.81 -29.94
C PRO A 133 24.08 -34.72 -29.41
N SER A 134 23.77 -33.75 -30.26
CA SER A 134 22.51 -32.97 -30.31
C SER A 134 21.88 -32.58 -28.96
N ARG A 135 22.41 -31.53 -28.32
CA ARG A 135 21.70 -30.87 -27.22
C ARG A 135 20.46 -30.16 -27.76
N ARG A 136 19.29 -30.68 -27.39
CA ARG A 136 17.99 -30.01 -27.48
C ARG A 136 18.11 -28.56 -27.00
N PRO A 137 17.30 -27.62 -27.50
CA PRO A 137 17.40 -26.18 -27.17
C PRO A 137 17.13 -25.83 -25.69
N GLY A 138 16.84 -26.81 -24.82
CA GLY A 138 16.63 -26.63 -23.39
C GLY A 138 17.92 -26.54 -22.56
N GLY A 139 17.85 -25.78 -21.47
CA GLY A 139 18.94 -25.62 -20.50
C GLY A 139 19.46 -26.93 -19.93
N SER A 140 20.72 -26.93 -19.45
CA SER A 140 21.30 -28.10 -18.79
C SER A 140 20.41 -28.58 -17.65
N ARG A 141 19.96 -29.85 -17.69
CA ARG A 141 19.10 -30.44 -16.63
C ARG A 141 19.69 -30.26 -15.23
N ARG A 142 21.02 -30.26 -15.11
CA ARG A 142 21.74 -30.02 -13.85
C ARG A 142 21.57 -28.57 -13.36
N GLN A 143 21.63 -27.60 -14.28
CA GLN A 143 21.40 -26.19 -13.99
C GLN A 143 19.94 -25.91 -13.58
N ILE A 144 18.97 -26.53 -14.26
CA ILE A 144 17.55 -26.41 -13.91
C ILE A 144 17.32 -26.92 -12.47
N ARG A 145 17.81 -28.12 -12.14
CA ARG A 145 17.70 -28.68 -10.78
C ARG A 145 18.36 -27.80 -9.72
N TYR A 146 19.54 -27.25 -10.03
CA TYR A 146 20.22 -26.34 -9.12
C TYR A 146 19.39 -25.08 -8.83
N LEU A 147 18.85 -24.44 -9.86
CA LEU A 147 18.02 -23.24 -9.72
C LEU A 147 16.70 -23.53 -8.99
N GLU A 148 16.07 -24.69 -9.24
CA GLU A 148 14.88 -25.13 -8.49
C GLU A 148 15.18 -25.37 -7.00
N ASN A 149 16.32 -25.98 -6.69
CA ASN A 149 16.74 -26.15 -5.31
C ASN A 149 17.03 -24.79 -4.65
N LEU A 150 17.68 -23.87 -5.37
CA LEU A 150 17.95 -22.53 -4.87
C LEU A 150 16.67 -21.73 -4.59
N LEU A 151 15.63 -21.87 -5.44
CA LEU A 151 14.31 -21.31 -5.16
C LEU A 151 13.72 -21.87 -3.86
N ARG A 152 13.85 -23.17 -3.61
CA ARG A 152 13.37 -23.81 -2.37
C ARG A 152 14.10 -23.27 -1.14
N VAL A 153 15.42 -23.11 -1.22
CA VAL A 153 16.24 -22.53 -0.15
C VAL A 153 15.80 -21.09 0.15
N TYR A 154 15.63 -20.26 -0.89
CA TYR A 154 15.16 -18.88 -0.72
C TYR A 154 13.73 -18.81 -0.15
N ALA A 155 12.83 -19.71 -0.58
CA ALA A 155 11.49 -19.77 -0.02
C ALA A 155 11.48 -20.18 1.46
N GLY A 156 12.41 -21.03 1.90
CA GLY A 156 12.61 -21.36 3.31
C GLY A 156 13.10 -20.16 4.12
N GLU A 157 14.11 -19.46 3.62
CA GLU A 157 14.68 -18.30 4.30
C GLU A 157 13.70 -17.12 4.36
N ILE A 158 12.91 -16.88 3.31
CA ILE A 158 11.84 -15.87 3.33
C ILE A 158 10.83 -16.17 4.43
N ARG A 159 10.41 -17.44 4.60
CA ARG A 159 9.49 -17.80 5.70
C ARG A 159 10.09 -17.52 7.07
N ARG A 160 11.35 -17.89 7.27
CA ARG A 160 12.09 -17.62 8.51
C ARG A 160 12.18 -16.13 8.82
N LEU A 161 12.42 -15.29 7.81
CA LEU A 161 12.46 -13.83 7.96
C LEU A 161 11.08 -13.24 8.25
N GLN A 162 10.01 -13.79 7.66
CA GLN A 162 8.63 -13.35 7.90
C GLN A 162 8.14 -13.67 9.32
N GLU A 163 8.66 -14.73 9.94
CA GLU A 163 8.36 -15.12 11.33
C GLU A 163 9.18 -14.35 12.37
N ARG A 164 10.25 -13.66 11.94
CA ARG A 164 11.14 -12.93 12.85
C ARG A 164 10.47 -11.64 13.33
N GLU A 165 10.41 -11.47 14.65
CA GLU A 165 9.99 -10.22 15.27
C GLU A 165 11.05 -9.13 15.05
N LEU A 166 10.61 -7.89 14.80
CA LEU A 166 11.47 -6.73 14.62
C LEU A 166 11.40 -5.86 15.88
N ASP A 167 12.56 -5.46 16.39
CA ASP A 167 12.65 -4.44 17.43
C ASP A 167 12.77 -3.02 16.84
N PHE A 168 12.80 -2.01 17.69
CA PHE A 168 12.89 -0.62 17.22
C PHE A 168 14.24 -0.30 16.54
N GLN A 169 15.31 -1.01 16.88
CA GLN A 169 16.62 -0.79 16.25
C GLN A 169 16.66 -1.39 14.85
N ASP A 170 16.02 -2.54 14.66
CA ASP A 170 15.87 -3.20 13.37
C ASP A 170 15.06 -2.34 12.39
N LEU A 171 14.09 -1.54 12.84
CA LEU A 171 13.32 -0.66 11.95
C LEU A 171 14.17 0.41 11.26
N ASP A 172 15.22 0.88 11.92
CA ASP A 172 16.16 1.88 11.38
C ASP A 172 17.40 1.22 10.71
N SER A 173 17.50 -0.10 10.74
CA SER A 173 18.63 -0.85 10.18
C SER A 173 18.46 -1.13 8.68
N ALA A 174 19.53 -0.87 7.90
CA ALA A 174 19.61 -1.25 6.49
C ALA A 174 19.65 -2.78 6.27
N ASP A 175 19.96 -3.52 7.33
CA ASP A 175 19.99 -4.98 7.35
C ASP A 175 18.86 -5.58 8.18
N SER A 176 17.74 -4.85 8.30
CA SER A 176 16.54 -5.36 8.94
C SER A 176 16.03 -6.66 8.27
N PRO A 177 15.41 -7.58 9.03
CA PRO A 177 14.81 -8.79 8.48
C PRO A 177 13.85 -8.52 7.32
N TYR A 178 13.10 -7.41 7.40
CA TYR A 178 12.18 -6.95 6.37
C TYR A 178 12.89 -6.57 5.05
N LEU A 179 13.98 -5.82 5.13
CA LEU A 179 14.76 -5.46 3.94
C LEU A 179 15.48 -6.67 3.35
N GLN A 180 15.97 -7.59 4.20
CA GLN A 180 16.54 -8.86 3.75
C GLN A 180 15.51 -9.71 2.98
N GLU A 181 14.27 -9.81 3.49
CA GLU A 181 13.17 -10.52 2.83
C GLU A 181 12.91 -9.97 1.42
N ASN A 182 12.83 -8.64 1.28
CA ASN A 182 12.65 -7.97 -0.01
C ASN A 182 13.83 -8.24 -0.97
N ARG A 183 15.09 -8.21 -0.48
CA ARG A 183 16.27 -8.54 -1.30
C ARG A 183 16.22 -9.99 -1.81
N LEU A 184 15.80 -10.94 -0.97
CA LEU A 184 15.63 -12.34 -1.35
C LEU A 184 14.50 -12.53 -2.35
N LYS A 185 13.33 -11.91 -2.15
CA LYS A 185 12.21 -11.95 -3.11
C LYS A 185 12.62 -11.45 -4.50
N ARG A 186 13.40 -10.36 -4.59
CA ARG A 186 13.94 -9.85 -5.86
C ARG A 186 14.91 -10.84 -6.52
N ARG A 187 15.79 -11.48 -5.74
CA ARG A 187 16.70 -12.54 -6.23
C ARG A 187 15.90 -13.76 -6.73
N MET A 188 14.86 -14.16 -6.00
CA MET A 188 13.97 -15.25 -6.35
C MET A 188 13.30 -15.03 -7.71
N MET A 189 12.79 -13.82 -7.99
CA MET A 189 12.21 -13.49 -9.29
C MET A 189 13.22 -13.55 -10.45
N ARG A 190 14.49 -13.17 -10.22
CA ARG A 190 15.54 -13.33 -11.23
C ARG A 190 15.81 -14.80 -11.56
N ILE A 191 15.82 -15.66 -10.54
CA ILE A 191 15.96 -17.11 -10.74
C ILE A 191 14.75 -17.68 -11.47
N PHE A 192 13.54 -17.26 -11.10
CA PHE A 192 12.31 -17.68 -11.78
C PHE A 192 12.33 -17.34 -13.27
N HIS A 193 12.65 -16.10 -13.64
CA HIS A 193 12.77 -15.71 -15.05
C HIS A 193 13.83 -16.53 -15.79
N ARG A 194 14.98 -16.81 -15.14
CA ARG A 194 16.02 -17.65 -15.74
C ARG A 194 15.53 -19.08 -15.94
N LEU A 195 14.77 -19.64 -15.00
CA LEU A 195 14.16 -20.96 -15.14
C LEU A 195 13.14 -21.00 -16.28
N CYS A 196 12.30 -19.97 -16.43
CA CYS A 196 11.37 -19.86 -17.56
C CYS A 196 12.10 -19.87 -18.91
N GLN A 197 13.20 -19.13 -19.02
CA GLN A 197 14.06 -19.15 -20.22
C GLN A 197 14.64 -20.53 -20.49
N LEU A 198 15.21 -21.20 -19.48
CA LEU A 198 15.84 -22.51 -19.64
C LEU A 198 14.83 -23.64 -19.95
N LYS A 199 13.57 -23.47 -19.53
CA LYS A 199 12.46 -24.42 -19.77
C LYS A 199 11.63 -24.06 -21.00
N GLU A 200 11.94 -22.97 -21.70
CA GLU A 200 11.18 -22.46 -22.85
C GLU A 200 9.68 -22.24 -22.53
N CYS A 201 9.40 -21.69 -21.34
CA CYS A 201 8.02 -21.39 -20.92
C CYS A 201 7.83 -19.90 -20.62
N SER A 202 6.56 -19.47 -20.60
CA SER A 202 6.19 -18.10 -20.27
C SER A 202 6.56 -17.75 -18.82
N SER A 203 6.82 -16.46 -18.55
CA SER A 203 7.02 -15.91 -17.20
C SER A 203 5.70 -15.54 -16.50
N LEU A 204 4.56 -15.88 -17.09
CA LEU A 204 3.24 -15.67 -16.48
C LEU A 204 3.10 -16.52 -15.22
N THR A 205 2.59 -15.91 -14.17
CA THR A 205 2.44 -16.51 -12.84
C THR A 205 1.00 -16.94 -12.54
N GLY A 206 0.06 -16.63 -13.43
CA GLY A 206 -1.36 -16.91 -13.24
C GLY A 206 -2.07 -15.85 -12.40
N ARG A 207 -1.47 -14.66 -12.24
CA ARG A 207 -2.04 -13.57 -11.45
C ARG A 207 -3.32 -13.03 -12.08
N VAL A 208 -4.19 -12.47 -11.24
CA VAL A 208 -5.43 -11.85 -11.71
C VAL A 208 -5.14 -10.62 -12.58
N LEU A 209 -4.04 -9.90 -12.32
CA LEU A 209 -3.59 -8.81 -13.20
C LEU A 209 -3.23 -9.25 -14.62
N GLU A 210 -2.83 -10.51 -14.81
CA GLU A 210 -2.48 -11.06 -16.13
C GLU A 210 -3.73 -11.42 -16.95
N GLN A 211 -4.91 -11.49 -16.31
CA GLN A 211 -6.16 -11.82 -16.99
C GLN A 211 -6.65 -10.65 -17.85
N ARG A 212 -6.90 -10.96 -19.12
CA ARG A 212 -7.37 -9.99 -20.12
C ARG A 212 -8.81 -9.57 -19.84
N ILE A 213 -9.02 -8.27 -19.64
CA ILE A 213 -10.35 -7.66 -19.54
C ILE A 213 -10.90 -7.52 -20.96
N ARG A 214 -12.01 -8.21 -21.26
CA ARG A 214 -12.73 -8.05 -22.54
C ARG A 214 -13.64 -6.83 -22.47
N PHE A 215 -13.63 -5.97 -23.48
CA PHE A 215 -14.45 -4.76 -23.48
C PHE A 215 -15.43 -4.75 -24.67
N ARG A 216 -16.73 -4.57 -24.37
CA ARG A 216 -17.83 -4.54 -25.35
C ARG A 216 -18.88 -3.46 -25.01
N GLY A 217 -18.47 -2.39 -24.33
CA GLY A 217 -19.38 -1.37 -23.80
C GLY A 217 -20.01 -0.46 -24.86
N THR A 218 -19.44 -0.40 -26.08
CA THR A 218 -19.97 0.46 -27.15
C THR A 218 -20.59 -0.37 -28.29
N ARG A 219 -21.44 0.27 -29.10
CA ARG A 219 -21.99 -0.32 -30.34
C ARG A 219 -20.96 -0.44 -31.47
N TYR A 220 -19.78 0.17 -31.32
CA TYR A 220 -18.74 0.24 -32.35
C TYR A 220 -17.63 -0.77 -32.04
N PRO A 221 -17.52 -1.89 -32.78
CA PRO A 221 -16.49 -2.90 -32.54
C PRO A 221 -15.05 -2.36 -32.64
N GLU A 222 -14.83 -1.35 -33.47
CA GLU A 222 -13.55 -0.69 -33.69
C GLU A 222 -13.07 0.02 -32.42
N VAL A 223 -13.99 0.75 -31.78
CA VAL A 223 -13.77 1.41 -30.48
C VAL A 223 -13.53 0.37 -29.41
N ASN A 224 -14.37 -0.69 -29.37
CA ASN A 224 -14.24 -1.75 -28.38
C ASN A 224 -12.86 -2.43 -28.43
N ARG A 225 -12.39 -2.83 -29.63
CA ARG A 225 -11.07 -3.45 -29.82
C ARG A 225 -9.92 -2.51 -29.46
N ARG A 226 -10.11 -1.20 -29.63
CA ARG A 226 -9.08 -0.20 -29.33
C ARG A 226 -8.95 0.04 -27.83
N VAL A 227 -10.07 0.29 -27.15
CA VAL A 227 -10.12 0.40 -25.69
C VAL A 227 -9.64 -0.89 -25.05
N GLU A 228 -10.08 -2.06 -25.53
CA GLU A 228 -9.64 -3.36 -24.99
C GLU A 228 -8.12 -3.54 -25.08
N ARG A 229 -7.50 -3.17 -26.21
CA ARG A 229 -6.04 -3.25 -26.34
C ARG A 229 -5.32 -2.29 -25.40
N PHE A 230 -5.89 -1.11 -25.17
CA PHE A 230 -5.29 -0.09 -24.33
C PHE A 230 -5.31 -0.47 -22.85
N ILE A 231 -6.45 -0.94 -22.33
CA ILE A 231 -6.62 -1.27 -20.89
C ILE A 231 -5.88 -2.54 -20.46
N ASN A 232 -5.46 -3.37 -21.40
CA ASN A 232 -4.73 -4.61 -21.16
C ASN A 232 -3.21 -4.46 -21.31
N ARG A 233 -2.71 -3.24 -21.48
CA ARG A 233 -1.27 -2.97 -21.41
C ARG A 233 -0.77 -3.09 -19.96
N PRO A 234 0.50 -3.51 -19.74
CA PRO A 234 1.06 -3.57 -18.40
C PRO A 234 1.12 -2.18 -17.76
N ASP A 235 0.81 -2.10 -16.47
CA ASP A 235 0.87 -0.88 -15.64
C ASP A 235 0.09 0.34 -16.13
N VAL A 236 -0.90 0.14 -17.01
CA VAL A 236 -1.79 1.22 -17.46
C VAL A 236 -3.02 1.33 -16.57
N PHE A 237 -3.27 2.53 -16.07
CA PHE A 237 -4.56 2.93 -15.50
C PHE A 237 -5.00 4.22 -16.18
N PRO A 238 -5.94 4.15 -17.14
CA PRO A 238 -6.25 5.27 -18.00
C PRO A 238 -7.02 6.34 -17.26
N ASP A 239 -6.79 7.60 -17.63
CA ASP A 239 -7.67 8.70 -17.25
C ASP A 239 -8.82 8.88 -18.28
N TYR A 240 -9.69 9.85 -18.05
CA TYR A 240 -10.77 10.17 -18.99
C TYR A 240 -10.25 10.64 -20.36
N SER A 241 -9.17 11.42 -20.36
CA SER A 241 -8.58 12.00 -21.57
C SER A 241 -7.97 10.93 -22.46
N ASP A 242 -7.35 9.92 -21.87
CA ASP A 242 -6.82 8.75 -22.55
C ASP A 242 -7.93 7.97 -23.27
N ILE A 243 -9.04 7.68 -22.57
CA ILE A 243 -10.18 6.98 -23.17
C ILE A 243 -10.82 7.81 -24.29
N LEU A 244 -10.97 9.12 -24.09
CA LEU A 244 -11.49 10.02 -25.12
C LEU A 244 -10.56 10.08 -26.34
N ARG A 245 -9.24 10.09 -26.14
CA ARG A 245 -8.24 10.02 -27.21
C ARG A 245 -8.40 8.71 -28.00
N GLU A 246 -8.49 7.57 -27.32
CA GLU A 246 -8.67 6.27 -27.98
C GLU A 246 -9.97 6.21 -28.82
N ILE A 247 -11.06 6.80 -28.32
CA ILE A 247 -12.35 6.87 -29.05
C ILE A 247 -12.23 7.81 -30.26
N ARG A 248 -11.65 9.00 -30.09
CA ARG A 248 -11.45 9.96 -31.19
C ARG A 248 -10.60 9.37 -32.30
N GLU A 249 -9.51 8.72 -31.95
CA GLU A 249 -8.64 8.09 -32.94
C GLU A 249 -9.26 6.85 -33.58
N ALA A 250 -10.12 6.10 -32.88
CA ALA A 250 -10.91 5.03 -33.50
C ALA A 250 -11.93 5.60 -34.51
N SER A 251 -12.64 6.67 -34.13
CA SER A 251 -13.63 7.34 -34.98
C SER A 251 -13.00 7.92 -36.25
N ALA A 252 -11.86 8.61 -36.11
CA ALA A 252 -11.14 9.19 -37.24
C ALA A 252 -10.55 8.13 -38.17
N ARG A 253 -9.99 7.04 -37.62
CA ARG A 253 -9.39 5.97 -38.44
C ARG A 253 -10.42 5.17 -39.23
N HIS A 254 -11.61 4.97 -38.68
CA HIS A 254 -12.65 4.12 -39.28
C HIS A 254 -13.81 4.92 -39.88
N GLY A 255 -13.73 6.26 -39.93
CA GLY A 255 -14.74 7.11 -40.54
C GLY A 255 -16.13 6.99 -39.90
N LEU A 256 -16.20 6.83 -38.57
CA LEU A 256 -17.46 6.56 -37.86
C LEU A 256 -18.44 7.76 -37.82
N GLY A 257 -18.01 8.95 -38.25
CA GLY A 257 -18.88 10.14 -38.34
C GLY A 257 -19.43 10.64 -37.00
N LEU A 258 -18.80 10.29 -35.88
CA LEU A 258 -19.32 10.61 -34.55
C LEU A 258 -19.14 12.09 -34.21
N ALA A 259 -20.23 12.75 -33.80
CA ALA A 259 -20.17 14.12 -33.29
C ALA A 259 -19.35 14.20 -32.00
N ARG A 260 -18.68 15.34 -31.77
CA ARG A 260 -17.82 15.56 -30.59
C ARG A 260 -18.52 15.27 -29.27
N ARG A 261 -19.74 15.79 -29.08
CA ARG A 261 -20.54 15.57 -27.86
C ARG A 261 -20.89 14.10 -27.65
N HIS A 262 -21.15 13.35 -28.73
CA HIS A 262 -21.42 11.92 -28.65
C HIS A 262 -20.17 11.14 -28.23
N MET A 263 -18.99 11.49 -28.75
CA MET A 263 -17.72 10.89 -28.32
C MET A 263 -17.39 11.19 -26.86
N GLU A 264 -17.68 12.41 -26.38
CA GLU A 264 -17.47 12.79 -24.97
C GLU A 264 -18.40 12.01 -24.02
N ASN A 265 -19.69 11.90 -24.35
CA ASN A 265 -20.64 11.09 -23.58
C ASN A 265 -20.22 9.61 -23.56
N MET A 266 -19.86 9.06 -24.73
CA MET A 266 -19.37 7.69 -24.85
C MET A 266 -18.11 7.49 -24.01
N ALA A 267 -17.14 8.41 -24.08
CA ALA A 267 -15.92 8.32 -23.29
C ALA A 267 -16.19 8.30 -21.78
N GLN A 268 -17.19 9.06 -21.31
CA GLN A 268 -17.56 9.08 -19.90
C GLN A 268 -18.11 7.73 -19.43
N GLU A 269 -18.96 7.09 -20.24
CA GLU A 269 -19.51 5.76 -19.95
C GLU A 269 -18.41 4.70 -19.98
N VAL A 270 -17.59 4.69 -21.04
CA VAL A 270 -16.47 3.76 -21.19
C VAL A 270 -15.47 3.91 -20.05
N PHE A 271 -15.12 5.14 -19.68
CA PHE A 271 -14.18 5.42 -18.60
C PHE A 271 -14.68 4.86 -17.25
N ARG A 272 -15.95 5.05 -16.93
CA ARG A 272 -16.55 4.50 -15.70
C ARG A 272 -16.54 2.97 -15.70
N GLU A 273 -16.97 2.36 -16.80
CA GLU A 273 -17.04 0.90 -16.90
C GLU A 273 -15.65 0.25 -16.82
N VAL A 274 -14.70 0.76 -17.59
CA VAL A 274 -13.31 0.29 -17.59
C VAL A 274 -12.65 0.52 -16.24
N GLY A 275 -12.85 1.70 -15.64
CA GLY A 275 -12.31 2.05 -14.33
C GLY A 275 -12.75 1.07 -13.25
N ASN A 276 -14.06 0.77 -13.20
CA ASN A 276 -14.60 -0.22 -12.26
C ASN A 276 -13.98 -1.60 -12.44
N ARG A 277 -13.87 -2.08 -13.68
CA ARG A 277 -13.26 -3.40 -13.99
C ARG A 277 -11.78 -3.45 -13.64
N LEU A 278 -11.03 -2.37 -13.88
CA LEU A 278 -9.61 -2.29 -13.53
C LEU A 278 -9.42 -2.24 -12.01
N GLN A 279 -10.27 -1.52 -11.29
CA GLN A 279 -10.26 -1.47 -9.83
C GLN A 279 -10.60 -2.83 -9.23
N GLU A 280 -11.64 -3.50 -9.72
CA GLU A 280 -12.03 -4.83 -9.30
C GLU A 280 -10.90 -5.85 -9.55
N ARG A 281 -10.28 -5.83 -10.74
CA ARG A 281 -9.14 -6.70 -11.06
C ARG A 281 -7.97 -6.49 -10.09
N ARG A 282 -7.65 -5.23 -9.76
CA ARG A 282 -6.59 -4.90 -8.79
C ARG A 282 -6.97 -5.33 -7.37
N HIS A 283 -8.24 -5.17 -6.99
CA HIS A 283 -8.73 -5.59 -5.68
C HIS A 283 -8.67 -7.11 -5.53
N LEU A 284 -9.14 -7.86 -6.51
CA LEU A 284 -9.05 -9.32 -6.53
C LEU A 284 -7.60 -9.79 -6.50
N ASP A 285 -6.71 -9.18 -7.29
CA ASP A 285 -5.29 -9.52 -7.27
C ASP A 285 -4.66 -9.28 -5.89
N LEU A 286 -5.03 -8.18 -5.22
CA LEU A 286 -4.61 -7.94 -3.84
C LEU A 286 -5.12 -9.07 -2.94
N VAL A 287 -6.43 -9.33 -2.92
CA VAL A 287 -7.05 -10.31 -2.00
C VAL A 287 -6.48 -11.71 -2.19
N TYR A 288 -6.30 -12.17 -3.43
CA TYR A 288 -5.79 -13.52 -3.70
C TYR A 288 -4.29 -13.68 -3.45
N ASN A 289 -3.52 -12.58 -3.44
CA ASN A 289 -2.07 -12.61 -3.27
C ASN A 289 -1.62 -11.82 -2.02
N PHE A 290 -2.53 -11.62 -1.06
CA PHE A 290 -2.26 -10.86 0.15
C PHE A 290 -1.56 -11.72 1.20
N GLY A 291 -0.56 -11.14 1.86
CA GLY A 291 0.05 -11.69 3.07
C GLY A 291 1.05 -12.82 2.81
N SER A 292 1.06 -13.80 3.71
CA SER A 292 1.95 -14.97 3.70
C SER A 292 1.29 -16.17 4.37
N HIS A 293 2.06 -17.25 4.59
CA HIS A 293 1.62 -18.44 5.31
C HIS A 293 1.07 -18.14 6.72
N LEU A 294 1.43 -16.99 7.31
CA LEU A 294 0.93 -16.53 8.60
C LEU A 294 -0.52 -16.03 8.54
N THR A 295 -0.98 -15.59 7.38
CA THR A 295 -2.31 -14.99 7.18
C THR A 295 -3.27 -15.88 6.38
N ASP A 296 -2.80 -16.96 5.76
CA ASP A 296 -3.60 -17.85 4.91
C ASP A 296 -4.81 -18.47 5.62
N GLN A 297 -4.74 -18.64 6.94
CA GLN A 297 -5.82 -19.23 7.75
C GLN A 297 -6.82 -18.20 8.30
N TYR A 298 -6.70 -16.93 7.90
CA TYR A 298 -7.61 -15.88 8.35
C TYR A 298 -9.07 -16.19 7.98
N ARG A 299 -9.97 -16.06 8.96
CA ARG A 299 -11.41 -16.18 8.76
C ARG A 299 -12.12 -14.96 9.35
N PRO A 300 -12.96 -14.26 8.57
CA PRO A 300 -13.83 -13.22 9.13
C PRO A 300 -14.82 -13.88 10.09
N GLY A 301 -14.86 -13.40 11.33
CA GLY A 301 -15.68 -13.96 12.42
C GLY A 301 -17.07 -13.38 12.57
#